data_AF-A0A8S9ZBQ1-F1
#
_entry.id   AF-A0A8S9ZBQ1-F1
#
_cell.length_a   1.000
_cell.length_b   1.000
_cell.length_c   1.000
_cell.angle_alpha   90.00
_cell.angle_beta   90.00
_cell.angle_gamma   90.00
#
_symmetry.space_group_name_H-M   'P 1'
#
loop_
_entity.id
_entity.type
_entity.pdbx_description
1 polymer ?
#
loop_
_entity_poly.entity_id
_entity_poly.type
_entity_poly.pdbx_seq_one_letter_code
_entity_poly.pdbx_strand_id
1 'polypeptide(L)'
;MDNYIEKTQKQLIDVNKVKCQLLIKKLIEIEMTINEVIDFSENEAPKREMLLESIFEYPQILDCFRTQINYCVRLRRVTEEEMEFCKYRTLTKVVDYINYLSQINLNNILDETFNFGEYLSVQDKIVLLRYGFASLALFDIAAGTISATKDTQNLLCLPTGITLCSGETIIPNSFLTQQIINKCISSLVRLLADLKLDQEEFILMKLIIVLGMDSASGEENNEGINNSNNNNLSSSSSFINQNNWVNPPQLLSINGRNFIEKLRDSAHSALYNHSPHKSTSSSSFSSSEAALRFAKLLHILPKLTLISRDLVEHIRMVHTFPSTRSRPTDPLFFDLFGDIFQPNKQNNNLTLISSSSNEQQLNEEFNNFEGNINHQKQNNNFELSDLYVQQQFKNDLISKTKREVNTNWWLK
;
A
#
# COMPACT_ATOMS: atom_id res chain seq x y z
N MET A 1 8.80 -29.03 -44.27
CA MET A 1 8.80 -28.97 -42.79
C MET A 1 8.65 -27.52 -42.33
N ASP A 2 9.37 -26.60 -42.96
CA ASP A 2 9.31 -25.15 -42.67
C ASP A 2 7.91 -24.53 -42.81
N ASN A 3 7.14 -24.92 -43.83
CA ASN A 3 5.79 -24.41 -44.09
C ASN A 3 4.73 -24.89 -43.04
N TYR A 4 5.02 -25.95 -42.30
CA TYR A 4 4.15 -26.45 -41.23
C TYR A 4 4.47 -25.76 -39.90
N ILE A 5 5.76 -25.52 -39.63
CA ILE A 5 6.24 -24.77 -38.46
C ILE A 5 5.73 -23.32 -38.52
N GLU A 6 5.83 -22.67 -39.68
CA GLU A 6 5.39 -21.28 -39.87
C GLU A 6 3.87 -21.12 -39.68
N LYS A 7 3.08 -22.10 -40.14
CA LYS A 7 1.62 -22.10 -39.97
C LYS A 7 1.19 -22.32 -38.52
N THR A 8 1.91 -23.17 -37.79
CA THR A 8 1.66 -23.46 -36.37
C THR A 8 2.05 -22.27 -35.48
N GLN A 9 3.18 -21.60 -35.80
CA GLN A 9 3.62 -20.38 -35.10
C GLN A 9 2.65 -19.22 -35.31
N LYS A 10 2.16 -19.01 -36.55
CA LYS A 10 1.19 -17.95 -36.85
C LYS A 10 -0.14 -18.16 -36.12
N GLN A 11 -0.63 -19.40 -36.07
CA GLN A 11 -1.87 -19.75 -35.36
C GLN A 11 -1.75 -19.57 -33.83
N LEU A 12 -0.58 -19.87 -33.25
CA LEU A 12 -0.31 -19.64 -31.82
C LEU A 12 -0.24 -18.15 -31.46
N ILE A 13 0.35 -17.33 -32.34
CA ILE A 13 0.42 -15.86 -32.17
C ILE A 13 -0.98 -15.24 -32.18
N ASP A 14 -1.86 -15.68 -33.09
CA ASP A 14 -3.24 -15.18 -33.17
C ASP A 14 -4.06 -15.56 -31.92
N VAL A 15 -3.89 -16.77 -31.38
CA VAL A 15 -4.56 -17.19 -30.13
C VAL A 15 -4.10 -16.34 -28.94
N ASN A 16 -2.79 -16.15 -28.75
CA ASN A 16 -2.27 -15.34 -27.64
C ASN A 16 -2.71 -13.88 -27.72
N LYS A 17 -2.82 -13.32 -28.93
CA LYS A 17 -3.34 -11.98 -29.14
C LYS A 17 -4.79 -11.85 -28.70
N VAL A 18 -5.65 -12.80 -29.06
CA VAL A 18 -7.07 -12.83 -28.65
C VAL A 18 -7.18 -12.91 -27.12
N LYS A 19 -6.34 -13.74 -26.48
CA LYS A 19 -6.30 -13.87 -25.01
C LYS A 19 -5.95 -12.54 -24.32
N CYS A 20 -4.93 -11.83 -24.82
CA CYS A 20 -4.54 -10.52 -24.30
C CYS A 20 -5.67 -9.48 -24.44
N GLN A 21 -6.36 -9.46 -25.58
CA GLN A 21 -7.49 -8.55 -25.81
C GLN A 21 -8.66 -8.84 -24.88
N LEU A 22 -8.95 -10.11 -24.61
CA LEU A 22 -10.01 -10.50 -23.68
C LEU A 22 -9.69 -10.08 -22.24
N LEU A 23 -8.44 -10.24 -21.81
CA LEU A 23 -7.96 -9.77 -20.50
C LEU A 23 -8.13 -8.24 -20.38
N ILE A 24 -7.64 -7.48 -21.36
CA ILE A 24 -7.77 -6.01 -21.41
C ILE A 24 -9.24 -5.61 -21.28
N LYS A 25 -10.13 -6.21 -22.08
CA LYS A 25 -11.57 -5.92 -22.04
C LYS A 25 -12.16 -6.16 -20.65
N LYS A 26 -11.83 -7.30 -20.01
CA LYS A 26 -12.29 -7.63 -18.66
C LYS A 26 -11.80 -6.63 -17.61
N LEU A 27 -10.55 -6.20 -17.71
CA LEU A 27 -9.98 -5.20 -16.81
C LEU A 27 -10.63 -3.82 -16.99
N ILE A 28 -10.99 -3.45 -18.23
CA ILE A 28 -11.76 -2.23 -18.50
C ILE A 28 -13.16 -2.32 -17.89
N GLU A 29 -13.85 -3.46 -18.05
CA GLU A 29 -15.18 -3.70 -17.44
C GLU A 29 -15.11 -3.55 -15.91
N ILE A 30 -14.06 -4.07 -15.28
CA ILE A 30 -13.81 -3.92 -13.83
C ILE A 30 -13.61 -2.46 -13.45
N GLU A 31 -12.74 -1.72 -14.16
CA GLU A 31 -12.47 -0.31 -13.87
C GLU A 31 -13.73 0.55 -14.01
N MET A 32 -14.55 0.30 -15.03
CA MET A 32 -15.84 0.99 -15.20
C MET A 32 -16.78 0.70 -14.03
N THR A 33 -16.95 -0.58 -13.66
CA THR A 33 -17.83 -1.00 -12.57
C THR A 33 -17.47 -0.32 -11.25
N ILE A 34 -16.16 -0.18 -10.97
CA ILE A 34 -15.66 0.45 -9.73
C ILE A 34 -15.83 1.98 -9.75
N ASN A 35 -15.79 2.61 -10.93
CA ASN A 35 -15.86 4.06 -11.07
C ASN A 35 -17.30 4.59 -11.17
N GLU A 36 -18.22 3.83 -11.75
CA GLU A 36 -19.62 4.20 -12.03
C GLU A 36 -20.61 3.64 -10.99
N VAL A 37 -20.19 3.55 -9.73
CA VAL A 37 -21.03 3.00 -8.65
C VAL A 37 -22.16 3.97 -8.28
N ILE A 38 -23.36 3.43 -8.05
CA ILE A 38 -24.50 4.17 -7.50
C ILE A 38 -24.11 4.73 -6.14
N ASP A 39 -24.36 6.01 -5.88
CA ASP A 39 -23.95 6.66 -4.64
C ASP A 39 -24.65 6.02 -3.43
N PHE A 40 -23.87 5.34 -2.58
CA PHE A 40 -24.33 4.71 -1.35
C PHE A 40 -24.02 5.55 -0.10
N SER A 41 -23.62 6.82 -0.25
CA SER A 41 -23.21 7.69 0.87
C SER A 41 -24.33 7.96 1.89
N GLU A 42 -25.59 7.76 1.52
CA GLU A 42 -26.74 7.88 2.42
C GLU A 42 -26.95 6.63 3.31
N ASN A 43 -26.26 5.51 3.03
CA ASN A 43 -26.36 4.31 3.87
C ASN A 43 -25.59 4.52 5.18
N GLU A 44 -26.26 4.27 6.32
CA GLU A 44 -25.59 4.25 7.61
C GLU A 44 -24.42 3.26 7.58
N ALA A 45 -23.21 3.74 7.89
CA ALA A 45 -22.04 2.89 8.02
C ALA A 45 -22.31 1.80 9.07
N PRO A 46 -22.00 0.53 8.79
CA PRO A 46 -22.22 -0.52 9.77
C PRO A 46 -21.40 -0.24 11.04
N LYS A 47 -22.06 -0.36 12.20
CA LYS A 47 -21.47 -0.14 13.55
C LYS A 47 -20.38 -1.16 13.95
N ARG A 48 -19.86 -1.96 13.01
CA ARG A 48 -18.82 -2.96 13.29
C ARG A 48 -17.44 -2.32 13.24
N GLU A 49 -16.54 -2.78 14.10
CA GLU A 49 -15.12 -2.51 13.97
C GLU A 49 -14.63 -2.98 12.59
N MET A 50 -13.95 -2.10 11.85
CA MET A 50 -13.44 -2.39 10.52
C MET A 50 -12.07 -3.06 10.63
N LEU A 51 -12.06 -4.40 10.60
CA LEU A 51 -10.85 -5.21 10.46
C LEU A 51 -10.59 -5.55 8.99
N LEU A 52 -9.34 -5.87 8.62
CA LEU A 52 -8.98 -6.18 7.24
C LEU A 52 -9.65 -7.45 6.72
N GLU A 53 -9.79 -8.49 7.53
CA GLU A 53 -10.51 -9.70 7.15
C GLU A 53 -11.97 -9.38 6.83
N SER A 54 -12.60 -8.57 7.69
CA SER A 54 -14.01 -8.19 7.58
C SER A 54 -14.32 -7.47 6.27
N ILE A 55 -13.44 -6.59 5.77
CA ILE A 55 -13.71 -5.84 4.52
C ILE A 55 -13.67 -6.73 3.26
N PHE A 56 -12.99 -7.88 3.31
CA PHE A 56 -12.95 -8.85 2.21
C PHE A 56 -14.03 -9.94 2.35
N GLU A 57 -14.38 -10.34 3.57
CA GLU A 57 -15.48 -11.27 3.83
C GLU A 57 -16.86 -10.63 3.64
N TYR A 58 -16.98 -9.35 4.03
CA TYR A 58 -18.22 -8.59 4.03
C TYR A 58 -18.00 -7.22 3.35
N PRO A 59 -17.87 -7.19 2.00
CA PRO A 59 -17.56 -5.95 1.27
C PRO A 59 -18.54 -4.80 1.53
N GLN A 60 -19.79 -5.09 1.91
CA GLN A 60 -20.82 -4.09 2.25
C GLN A 60 -20.43 -3.14 3.38
N ILE A 61 -19.42 -3.49 4.18
CA ILE A 61 -18.87 -2.61 5.22
C ILE A 61 -18.36 -1.29 4.64
N LEU A 62 -17.93 -1.30 3.38
CA LEU A 62 -17.40 -0.15 2.67
C LEU A 62 -18.44 0.60 1.81
N ASP A 63 -19.73 0.20 1.85
CA ASP A 63 -20.77 0.77 0.97
C ASP A 63 -20.88 2.28 1.10
N CYS A 64 -20.86 2.84 2.32
CA CYS A 64 -20.91 4.29 2.54
C CYS A 64 -19.77 5.08 1.85
N PHE A 65 -18.68 4.41 1.49
CA PHE A 65 -17.56 4.98 0.75
C PHE A 65 -17.61 4.65 -0.74
N ARG A 66 -18.57 3.86 -1.24
CA ARG A 66 -18.72 3.56 -2.66
C ARG A 66 -19.52 4.67 -3.34
N THR A 67 -18.79 5.69 -3.78
CA THR A 67 -19.34 6.81 -4.56
C THR A 67 -18.70 6.89 -5.94
N GLN A 68 -19.35 7.59 -6.87
CA GLN A 68 -18.82 7.81 -8.21
C GLN A 68 -17.43 8.46 -8.14
N ILE A 69 -16.47 7.90 -8.89
CA ILE A 69 -15.13 8.48 -8.99
C ILE A 69 -15.21 9.71 -9.90
N ASN A 70 -14.77 10.84 -9.37
CA ASN A 70 -14.77 12.10 -10.10
C ASN A 70 -13.44 12.82 -9.87
N TYR A 71 -12.61 12.86 -10.90
CA TYR A 71 -11.44 13.72 -10.91
C TYR A 71 -11.82 15.05 -11.56
N CYS A 72 -11.82 16.12 -10.77
CA CYS A 72 -12.15 17.45 -11.26
C CYS A 72 -11.25 18.51 -10.62
N VAL A 73 -11.25 19.71 -11.21
CA VAL A 73 -10.58 20.89 -10.65
C VAL A 73 -11.60 21.67 -9.82
N ARG A 74 -11.30 21.79 -8.53
CA ARG A 74 -12.14 22.47 -7.55
C ARG A 74 -11.31 23.47 -6.76
N LEU A 75 -11.58 24.76 -6.96
CA LEU A 75 -10.84 25.87 -6.35
C LEU A 75 -11.39 26.23 -4.96
N ARG A 76 -11.47 25.25 -4.05
CA ARG A 76 -11.79 25.50 -2.63
C ARG A 76 -10.86 24.72 -1.72
N ARG A 77 -10.53 25.33 -0.58
CA ARG A 77 -9.77 24.69 0.49
C ARG A 77 -10.46 23.41 0.93
N VAL A 78 -9.66 22.37 1.11
CA VAL A 78 -10.13 21.03 1.50
C VAL A 78 -10.34 20.97 3.00
N THR A 79 -11.41 20.30 3.42
CA THR A 79 -11.69 20.05 4.85
C THR A 79 -11.10 18.71 5.31
N GLU A 80 -10.96 18.54 6.63
CA GLU A 80 -10.47 17.28 7.21
C GLU A 80 -11.39 16.10 6.90
N GLU A 81 -12.70 16.31 6.97
CA GLU A 81 -13.72 15.31 6.64
C GLU A 81 -13.64 14.86 5.19
N GLU A 82 -13.45 15.81 4.26
CA GLU A 82 -13.29 15.51 2.82
C GLU A 82 -12.04 14.67 2.56
N MET A 83 -10.93 14.99 3.23
CA MET A 83 -9.68 14.27 3.09
C MET A 83 -9.77 12.86 3.69
N GLU A 84 -10.47 12.71 4.81
CA GLU A 84 -10.73 11.40 5.38
C GLU A 84 -11.64 10.56 4.48
N PHE A 85 -12.71 11.14 3.97
CA PHE A 85 -13.59 10.46 3.04
C PHE A 85 -12.81 10.02 1.79
N CYS A 86 -11.92 10.86 1.28
CA CYS A 86 -11.03 10.50 0.18
C CYS A 86 -10.11 9.32 0.50
N LYS A 87 -9.55 9.27 1.71
CA LYS A 87 -8.72 8.14 2.17
C LYS A 87 -9.48 6.82 2.07
N TYR A 88 -10.68 6.77 2.65
CA TYR A 88 -11.51 5.56 2.64
C TYR A 88 -12.06 5.24 1.26
N ARG A 89 -12.49 6.23 0.46
CA ARG A 89 -12.90 6.00 -0.93
C ARG A 89 -11.78 5.36 -1.75
N THR A 90 -10.56 5.83 -1.56
CA THR A 90 -9.36 5.31 -2.23
C THR A 90 -9.10 3.86 -1.80
N LEU A 91 -9.19 3.56 -0.50
CA LEU A 91 -9.09 2.19 0.02
C LEU A 91 -10.17 1.28 -0.57
N THR A 92 -11.43 1.68 -0.53
CA THR A 92 -12.54 0.93 -1.10
C THR A 92 -12.32 0.64 -2.59
N LYS A 93 -11.79 1.61 -3.34
CA LYS A 93 -11.45 1.42 -4.76
C LYS A 93 -10.46 0.27 -4.96
N VAL A 94 -9.39 0.23 -4.16
CA VAL A 94 -8.36 -0.82 -4.24
C VAL A 94 -8.91 -2.17 -3.79
N VAL A 95 -9.70 -2.20 -2.71
CA VAL A 95 -10.34 -3.42 -2.18
C VAL A 95 -11.27 -4.02 -3.23
N ASP A 96 -12.13 -3.21 -3.84
CA ASP A 96 -13.04 -3.65 -4.90
C ASP A 96 -12.24 -4.16 -6.10
N TYR A 97 -11.17 -3.47 -6.50
CA TYR A 97 -10.29 -3.92 -7.58
C TYR A 97 -9.70 -5.30 -7.29
N ILE A 98 -9.14 -5.54 -6.10
CA ILE A 98 -8.60 -6.85 -5.71
C ILE A 98 -9.70 -7.92 -5.68
N ASN A 99 -10.90 -7.59 -5.19
CA ASN A 99 -12.03 -8.51 -5.19
C ASN A 99 -12.46 -8.91 -6.60
N TYR A 100 -12.61 -7.96 -7.52
CA TYR A 100 -12.93 -8.27 -8.91
C TYR A 100 -11.80 -9.02 -9.61
N LEU A 101 -10.53 -8.68 -9.36
CA LEU A 101 -9.38 -9.43 -9.89
C LEU A 101 -9.40 -10.89 -9.45
N SER A 102 -9.73 -11.17 -8.18
CA SER A 102 -9.83 -12.54 -7.66
C SER A 102 -10.94 -13.37 -8.32
N GLN A 103 -11.88 -12.72 -9.00
CA GLN A 103 -12.99 -13.35 -9.73
C GLN A 103 -12.71 -13.47 -11.23
N ILE A 104 -11.58 -12.96 -11.74
CA ILE A 104 -11.21 -13.15 -13.14
C ILE A 104 -10.96 -14.64 -13.35
N ASN A 105 -11.98 -15.33 -13.84
CA ASN A 105 -11.89 -16.72 -14.21
C ASN A 105 -11.14 -16.83 -15.54
N LEU A 106 -9.83 -17.06 -15.43
CA LEU A 106 -8.96 -17.27 -16.57
C LEU A 106 -9.19 -18.62 -17.27
N ASN A 107 -10.00 -19.54 -16.73
CA ASN A 107 -10.26 -20.84 -17.37
C ASN A 107 -11.00 -20.72 -18.72
N ASN A 108 -11.69 -19.59 -18.95
CA ASN A 108 -12.30 -19.27 -20.26
C ASN A 108 -11.33 -18.50 -21.18
N ILE A 109 -10.15 -18.11 -20.68
CA ILE A 109 -9.16 -17.25 -21.36
C ILE A 109 -7.88 -18.07 -21.67
N LEU A 110 -7.52 -19.02 -20.81
CA LEU A 110 -6.36 -19.90 -20.90
C LEU A 110 -6.89 -21.33 -20.90
N ASP A 111 -6.42 -22.16 -21.83
CA ASP A 111 -6.96 -23.49 -22.20
C ASP A 111 -7.51 -24.35 -21.05
N GLU A 112 -8.48 -25.22 -21.36
CA GLU A 112 -9.20 -26.18 -20.49
C GLU A 112 -8.31 -27.11 -19.61
N THR A 113 -6.98 -27.03 -19.76
CA THR A 113 -5.99 -27.78 -18.99
C THR A 113 -5.48 -27.05 -17.75
N PHE A 114 -5.73 -25.74 -17.63
CA PHE A 114 -5.28 -24.94 -16.49
C PHE A 114 -6.47 -24.45 -15.69
N ASN A 115 -6.90 -25.28 -14.75
CA ASN A 115 -7.82 -24.85 -13.70
C ASN A 115 -7.07 -23.82 -12.83
N PHE A 116 -7.31 -22.52 -12.99
CA PHE A 116 -7.10 -21.51 -11.95
C PHE A 116 -8.14 -21.71 -10.83
N GLY A 117 -8.40 -22.96 -10.46
CA GLY A 117 -9.57 -23.45 -9.76
C GLY A 117 -9.68 -23.00 -8.31
N GLU A 118 -8.94 -21.99 -7.87
CA GLU A 118 -9.00 -21.52 -6.50
C GLU A 118 -8.94 -20.00 -6.44
N TYR A 119 -10.04 -19.44 -5.94
CA TYR A 119 -10.19 -18.05 -5.55
C TYR A 119 -9.04 -17.66 -4.62
N LEU A 120 -8.48 -16.45 -4.80
CA LEU A 120 -7.55 -15.90 -3.81
C LEU A 120 -8.22 -15.93 -2.43
N SER A 121 -7.51 -16.51 -1.45
CA SER A 121 -7.99 -16.52 -0.07
C SER A 121 -8.11 -15.09 0.46
N VAL A 122 -8.89 -14.89 1.54
CA VAL A 122 -8.97 -13.58 2.22
C VAL A 122 -7.58 -13.08 2.61
N GLN A 123 -6.71 -13.99 3.07
CA GLN A 123 -5.33 -13.65 3.44
C GLN A 123 -4.49 -13.24 2.23
N ASP A 124 -4.61 -13.92 1.08
CA ASP A 124 -3.92 -13.51 -0.15
C ASP A 124 -4.35 -12.12 -0.62
N LYS A 125 -5.64 -11.80 -0.50
CA LYS A 125 -6.18 -10.46 -0.82
C LYS A 125 -5.66 -9.38 0.11
N ILE A 126 -5.55 -9.68 1.41
CA ILE A 126 -4.95 -8.78 2.40
C ILE A 126 -3.48 -8.53 2.07
N VAL A 127 -2.73 -9.57 1.71
CA VAL A 127 -1.33 -9.42 1.27
C VAL A 127 -1.25 -8.52 0.05
N LEU A 128 -2.05 -8.77 -0.99
CA LEU A 128 -2.12 -7.88 -2.17
C LEU A 128 -2.45 -6.43 -1.81
N LEU A 129 -3.36 -6.22 -0.86
CA LEU A 129 -3.72 -4.89 -0.40
C LEU A 129 -2.55 -4.20 0.32
N ARG A 130 -1.86 -4.88 1.24
CA ARG A 130 -0.71 -4.34 1.99
C ARG A 130 0.41 -3.87 1.06
N TYR A 131 0.75 -4.65 0.04
CA TYR A 131 1.82 -4.33 -0.90
C TYR A 131 1.38 -3.38 -2.03
N GLY A 132 0.13 -3.49 -2.47
CA GLY A 132 -0.39 -2.78 -3.64
C GLY A 132 -1.03 -1.42 -3.34
N PHE A 133 -1.58 -1.20 -2.13
CA PHE A 133 -2.43 -0.04 -1.84
C PHE A 133 -1.79 1.30 -2.18
N ALA A 134 -0.63 1.60 -1.58
CA ALA A 134 -0.02 2.93 -1.72
C ALA A 134 0.36 3.23 -3.17
N SER A 135 0.93 2.24 -3.87
CA SER A 135 1.30 2.36 -5.29
C SER A 135 0.10 2.51 -6.20
N LEU A 136 -0.94 1.70 -6.00
CA LEU A 136 -2.14 1.79 -6.83
C LEU A 136 -2.89 3.10 -6.58
N ALA A 137 -3.00 3.53 -5.33
CA ALA A 137 -3.62 4.80 -4.95
C ALA A 137 -2.92 6.00 -5.62
N LEU A 138 -1.59 6.09 -5.50
CA LEU A 138 -0.82 7.20 -6.07
C LEU A 138 -0.83 7.18 -7.60
N PHE A 139 -0.77 6.00 -8.21
CA PHE A 139 -0.86 5.85 -9.67
C PHE A 139 -2.22 6.30 -10.20
N ASP A 140 -3.32 5.86 -9.57
CA ASP A 140 -4.67 6.27 -9.93
C ASP A 140 -4.88 7.79 -9.76
N ILE A 141 -4.42 8.36 -8.64
CA ILE A 141 -4.51 9.81 -8.38
C ILE A 141 -3.74 10.59 -9.46
N ALA A 142 -2.51 10.16 -9.79
CA ALA A 142 -1.70 10.85 -10.78
C ALA A 142 -2.30 10.77 -12.19
N ALA A 143 -2.80 9.59 -12.59
CA ALA A 143 -3.48 9.41 -13.86
C ALA A 143 -4.79 10.22 -13.94
N GLY A 144 -5.60 10.19 -12.87
CA GLY A 144 -6.83 10.97 -12.77
C GLY A 144 -6.58 12.48 -12.83
N THR A 145 -5.48 12.95 -12.25
CA THR A 145 -5.03 14.34 -12.36
C THR A 145 -4.78 14.76 -13.80
N ILE A 146 -4.08 13.93 -14.58
CA ILE A 146 -3.75 14.22 -15.99
C ILE A 146 -5.01 14.27 -16.84
N SER A 147 -5.99 13.41 -16.56
CA SER A 147 -7.28 13.42 -17.24
C SER A 147 -8.14 14.64 -16.88
N ALA A 148 -8.02 15.14 -15.65
CA ALA A 148 -8.86 16.23 -15.14
C ALA A 148 -8.33 17.63 -15.45
N THR A 149 -7.01 17.82 -15.59
CA THR A 149 -6.41 19.15 -15.76
C THR A 149 -5.18 19.17 -16.66
N LYS A 150 -4.97 20.32 -17.31
CA LYS A 150 -3.74 20.63 -18.04
C LYS A 150 -2.65 21.18 -17.12
N ASP A 151 -3.01 21.71 -15.96
CA ASP A 151 -2.06 22.22 -14.97
C ASP A 151 -1.46 21.08 -14.13
N THR A 152 -0.64 20.28 -14.80
CA THR A 152 0.07 19.13 -14.24
C THR A 152 1.29 19.51 -13.40
N GLN A 153 1.53 20.81 -13.20
CA GLN A 153 2.68 21.34 -12.47
C GLN A 153 2.33 21.80 -11.06
N ASN A 154 1.06 22.14 -10.81
CA ASN A 154 0.65 22.72 -9.54
C ASN A 154 -0.52 21.98 -8.86
N LEU A 155 -1.29 21.20 -9.61
CA LEU A 155 -2.52 20.58 -9.10
C LEU A 155 -2.39 19.07 -8.97
N LEU A 156 -3.05 18.53 -7.94
CA LEU A 156 -3.29 17.12 -7.75
C LEU A 156 -4.79 16.90 -7.53
N CYS A 157 -5.44 16.19 -8.44
CA CYS A 157 -6.87 15.87 -8.35
C CYS A 157 -7.04 14.50 -7.71
N LEU A 158 -7.94 14.42 -6.72
CA LEU A 158 -8.25 13.21 -5.97
C LEU A 158 -9.55 12.56 -6.47
N PRO A 159 -9.76 11.27 -6.22
CA PRO A 159 -10.91 10.51 -6.75
C PRO A 159 -12.30 10.99 -6.29
N THR A 160 -12.38 11.83 -5.25
CA THR A 160 -13.63 12.35 -4.68
C THR A 160 -13.97 13.77 -5.12
N GLY A 161 -13.34 14.28 -6.18
CA GLY A 161 -13.57 15.64 -6.71
C GLY A 161 -12.86 16.74 -5.91
N ILE A 162 -11.88 16.36 -5.09
CA ILE A 162 -11.03 17.27 -4.33
C ILE A 162 -9.81 17.64 -5.19
N THR A 163 -9.34 18.88 -5.08
CA THR A 163 -8.08 19.32 -5.69
C THR A 163 -7.15 19.86 -4.62
N LEU A 164 -5.89 19.44 -4.68
CA LEU A 164 -4.81 19.95 -3.83
C LEU A 164 -3.84 20.76 -4.67
N CYS A 165 -3.35 21.86 -4.12
CA CYS A 165 -2.37 22.72 -4.77
C CYS A 165 -1.00 22.60 -4.09
N SER A 166 0.08 22.55 -4.88
CA SER A 166 1.45 22.45 -4.36
C SER A 166 1.87 23.63 -3.47
N GLY A 167 1.23 24.80 -3.64
CA GLY A 167 1.50 26.01 -2.85
C GLY A 167 0.55 26.25 -1.68
N GLU A 168 -0.46 25.40 -1.46
CA GLU A 168 -1.45 25.59 -0.40
C GLU A 168 -1.05 24.83 0.88
N THR A 169 -1.35 25.38 2.06
CA THR A 169 -1.16 24.67 3.32
C THR A 169 -2.19 23.56 3.48
N ILE A 170 -1.72 22.31 3.46
CA ILE A 170 -2.55 21.12 3.64
C ILE A 170 -2.81 20.86 5.13
N ILE A 171 -3.91 20.18 5.41
CA ILE A 171 -4.29 19.76 6.77
C ILE A 171 -3.16 18.91 7.36
N PRO A 172 -2.67 19.20 8.57
CA PRO A 172 -1.63 18.41 9.21
C PRO A 172 -2.13 16.98 9.51
N ASN A 173 -1.24 16.00 9.46
CA ASN A 173 -1.56 14.58 9.72
C ASN A 173 -2.68 13.99 8.85
N SER A 174 -2.99 14.59 7.70
CA SER A 174 -3.97 14.05 6.77
C SER A 174 -3.43 12.86 5.97
N PHE A 175 -4.32 12.21 5.19
CA PHE A 175 -3.97 11.09 4.31
C PHE A 175 -2.75 11.35 3.41
N LEU A 176 -2.64 12.55 2.84
CA LEU A 176 -1.48 12.99 2.06
C LEU A 176 -0.81 14.19 2.74
N THR A 177 0.52 14.22 2.78
CA THR A 177 1.29 15.38 3.25
C THR A 177 1.68 16.29 2.09
N GLN A 178 2.05 17.53 2.42
CA GLN A 178 2.62 18.46 1.44
C GLN A 178 3.80 17.85 0.66
N GLN A 179 4.67 17.11 1.35
CA GLN A 179 5.84 16.51 0.73
C GLN A 179 5.45 15.43 -0.28
N ILE A 180 4.48 14.56 0.07
CA ILE A 180 3.97 13.51 -0.82
C ILE A 180 3.28 14.15 -2.04
N ILE A 181 2.46 15.19 -1.82
CA ILE A 181 1.77 15.93 -2.89
C ILE A 181 2.80 16.53 -3.86
N ASN A 182 3.79 17.26 -3.34
CA ASN A 182 4.82 17.89 -4.17
C ASN A 182 5.66 16.85 -4.95
N LYS A 183 6.01 15.73 -4.33
CA LYS A 183 6.71 14.62 -5.00
C LYS A 183 5.83 13.97 -6.08
N CYS A 184 4.54 13.76 -5.79
CA CYS A 184 3.60 13.20 -6.74
C CYS A 184 3.45 14.09 -7.98
N ILE A 185 3.23 15.40 -7.79
CA ILE A 185 3.10 16.36 -8.90
C ILE A 185 4.40 16.44 -9.71
N SER A 186 5.53 16.75 -9.05
CA SER A 186 6.80 17.02 -9.73
C SER A 186 7.42 15.80 -10.41
N SER A 187 7.16 14.59 -9.90
CA SER A 187 7.77 13.36 -10.39
C SER A 187 6.78 12.46 -11.15
N LEU A 188 5.66 12.08 -10.52
CA LEU A 188 4.75 11.06 -11.05
C LEU A 188 3.78 11.63 -12.07
N VAL A 189 3.04 12.68 -11.73
CA VAL A 189 2.09 13.35 -12.64
C VAL A 189 2.81 13.84 -13.89
N ARG A 190 3.96 14.51 -13.71
CA ARG A 190 4.77 14.98 -14.85
C ARG A 190 5.23 13.84 -15.76
N LEU A 191 5.73 12.74 -15.18
CA LEU A 191 6.17 11.57 -15.94
C LEU A 191 5.03 10.93 -16.73
N LEU A 192 3.87 10.74 -16.10
CA LEU A 192 2.71 10.14 -16.75
C LEU A 192 2.13 11.06 -17.84
N ALA A 193 2.14 12.37 -17.65
CA ALA A 193 1.72 13.35 -18.65
C ALA A 193 2.58 13.28 -19.92
N ASP A 194 3.91 13.15 -19.74
CA ASP A 194 4.86 12.99 -20.84
C ASP A 194 4.69 11.64 -21.57
N LEU A 195 4.35 10.58 -20.83
CA LEU A 195 4.15 9.24 -21.40
C LEU A 195 2.87 9.12 -22.21
N LYS A 196 1.84 9.92 -21.93
CA LYS A 196 0.53 9.89 -22.62
C LYS A 196 -0.01 8.46 -22.68
N LEU A 197 -0.30 7.87 -21.54
CA LEU A 197 -0.90 6.54 -21.47
C LEU A 197 -2.25 6.52 -22.20
N ASP A 198 -2.51 5.47 -22.97
CA ASP A 198 -3.89 5.15 -23.36
C ASP A 198 -4.61 4.32 -22.28
N GLN A 199 -5.87 3.97 -22.53
CA GLN A 199 -6.72 3.30 -21.54
C GLN A 199 -6.21 1.88 -21.25
N GLU A 200 -5.75 1.16 -22.27
CA GLU A 200 -5.24 -0.19 -22.19
C GLU A 200 -3.86 -0.25 -21.51
N GLU A 201 -2.95 0.68 -21.81
CA GLU A 201 -1.69 0.83 -21.07
C GLU A 201 -1.97 1.14 -19.60
N PHE A 202 -2.93 2.02 -19.32
CA PHE A 202 -3.30 2.40 -17.96
C PHE A 202 -3.80 1.19 -17.14
N ILE A 203 -4.79 0.45 -17.63
CA ILE A 203 -5.35 -0.70 -16.90
C ILE A 203 -4.35 -1.86 -16.75
N LEU A 204 -3.47 -2.07 -17.73
CA LEU A 204 -2.41 -3.08 -17.64
C LEU A 204 -1.31 -2.66 -16.65
N MET A 205 -0.93 -1.38 -16.62
CA MET A 205 0.00 -0.87 -15.62
C MET A 205 -0.59 -0.97 -14.20
N LYS A 206 -1.89 -0.69 -14.00
CA LYS A 206 -2.57 -0.93 -12.71
C LYS A 206 -2.44 -2.39 -12.27
N LEU A 207 -2.65 -3.32 -13.20
CA LEU A 207 -2.54 -4.74 -12.91
C LEU A 207 -1.09 -5.12 -12.55
N ILE A 208 -0.09 -4.64 -13.29
CA ILE A 208 1.33 -4.88 -12.97
C ILE A 208 1.69 -4.31 -11.60
N ILE A 209 1.17 -3.12 -11.24
CA ILE A 209 1.42 -2.49 -9.94
C ILE A 209 0.87 -3.32 -8.79
N VAL A 210 -0.38 -3.79 -8.87
CA VAL A 210 -0.99 -4.57 -7.77
C VAL A 210 -0.34 -5.95 -7.64
N LEU A 211 0.14 -6.54 -8.74
CA LEU A 211 0.85 -7.82 -8.78
C LEU A 211 2.36 -7.69 -8.58
N GLY A 212 2.86 -6.47 -8.34
CA GLY A 212 4.28 -6.13 -8.23
C GLY A 212 4.92 -6.58 -6.92
N MET A 213 4.26 -7.43 -6.14
CA MET A 213 4.91 -8.08 -5.02
C MET A 213 5.92 -9.08 -5.58
N ASP A 214 7.19 -8.86 -5.26
CA ASP A 214 8.23 -9.85 -5.50
C ASP A 214 7.81 -11.12 -4.76
N SER A 215 7.83 -12.26 -5.47
CA SER A 215 7.65 -13.56 -4.87
C SER A 215 8.72 -13.69 -3.79
N ALA A 216 8.42 -13.34 -2.54
CA ALA A 216 9.31 -13.54 -1.43
C ALA A 216 9.48 -15.06 -1.32
N SER A 217 10.52 -15.55 -1.99
CA SER A 217 10.93 -16.92 -2.02
C SER A 217 11.49 -17.21 -0.65
N GLY A 218 10.62 -17.66 0.26
CA GLY A 218 11.05 -18.63 1.23
C GLY A 218 11.51 -19.84 0.43
N GLU A 219 12.82 -20.04 0.37
CA GLU A 219 13.41 -21.31 -0.04
C GLU A 219 12.89 -22.36 0.96
N GLU A 220 11.76 -22.99 0.61
CA GLU A 220 11.40 -24.25 1.22
C GLU A 220 12.45 -25.26 0.73
N ASN A 221 13.34 -25.64 1.64
CA ASN A 221 14.25 -26.76 1.50
C ASN A 221 13.46 -28.02 1.15
N ASN A 222 13.21 -28.25 -0.14
CA ASN A 222 12.84 -29.54 -0.68
C ASN A 222 14.11 -30.41 -0.75
N GLU A 223 14.62 -30.80 0.42
CA GLU A 223 15.39 -32.05 0.48
C GLU A 223 14.44 -33.21 0.23
N GLY A 224 14.84 -34.06 -0.72
CA GLY A 224 13.99 -35.06 -1.33
C GLY A 224 13.31 -36.00 -0.34
N ILE A 225 12.01 -36.19 -0.55
CA ILE A 225 11.28 -37.37 -0.06
C ILE A 225 11.80 -38.57 -0.85
N ASN A 226 12.91 -39.15 -0.38
CA ASN A 226 13.27 -40.52 -0.68
C ASN A 226 12.71 -41.41 0.42
N ASN A 227 11.72 -42.23 0.04
CA ASN A 227 11.24 -43.38 0.77
C ASN A 227 12.41 -44.23 1.30
N SER A 228 12.48 -44.39 2.63
CA SER A 228 12.93 -45.63 3.26
C SER A 228 12.49 -45.65 4.73
N ASN A 229 11.48 -46.49 4.98
CA ASN A 229 11.11 -46.97 6.30
C ASN A 229 12.32 -47.60 7.00
N ASN A 230 12.57 -47.25 8.26
CA ASN A 230 12.82 -48.22 9.32
C ASN A 230 12.77 -47.58 10.72
N ASN A 231 12.03 -48.25 11.59
CA ASN A 231 11.83 -47.94 13.01
C ASN A 231 13.12 -48.16 13.82
N ASN A 232 13.37 -47.32 14.84
CA ASN A 232 13.62 -47.76 16.23
C ASN A 232 13.89 -46.59 17.21
N LEU A 233 13.00 -46.51 18.20
CA LEU A 233 13.17 -46.32 19.65
C LEU A 233 14.33 -45.49 20.26
N SER A 234 13.90 -44.61 21.17
CA SER A 234 14.50 -44.19 22.46
C SER A 234 15.43 -42.96 22.56
N SER A 235 14.85 -41.92 23.18
CA SER A 235 15.38 -41.05 24.25
C SER A 235 16.73 -40.34 24.06
N SER A 236 16.71 -39.00 24.07
CA SER A 236 17.34 -38.21 25.15
C SER A 236 17.03 -36.72 25.02
N SER A 237 16.68 -36.13 26.15
CA SER A 237 16.45 -34.71 26.41
C SER A 237 17.72 -33.88 26.24
N SER A 238 17.63 -32.75 25.53
CA SER A 238 18.44 -31.57 25.85
C SER A 238 17.79 -30.30 25.32
N PHE A 239 17.37 -29.47 26.27
CA PHE A 239 17.08 -28.04 26.18
C PHE A 239 17.67 -27.31 24.96
N ILE A 240 16.81 -26.77 24.09
CA ILE A 240 17.07 -25.54 23.34
C ILE A 240 15.82 -24.66 23.40
N ASN A 241 15.83 -23.77 24.39
CA ASN A 241 15.41 -22.37 24.37
C ASN A 241 14.32 -21.99 23.33
N GLN A 242 13.06 -21.97 23.78
CA GLN A 242 11.99 -21.19 23.16
C GLN A 242 12.32 -19.71 23.32
N ASN A 243 12.93 -19.09 22.32
CA ASN A 243 13.01 -17.63 22.23
C ASN A 243 13.04 -17.18 20.77
N ASN A 244 12.08 -16.30 20.45
CA ASN A 244 12.07 -15.37 19.31
C ASN A 244 12.20 -15.95 17.90
N TRP A 245 11.05 -16.34 17.33
CA TRP A 245 10.89 -16.29 15.88
C TRP A 245 9.93 -15.15 15.55
N VAL A 246 10.54 -14.06 15.09
CA VAL A 246 9.92 -12.96 14.37
C VAL A 246 9.15 -13.55 13.20
N ASN A 247 7.82 -13.44 13.18
CA ASN A 247 7.03 -13.91 12.06
C ASN A 247 7.50 -13.20 10.77
N PRO A 248 7.79 -13.94 9.68
CA PRO A 248 8.13 -13.34 8.40
C PRO A 248 6.92 -12.56 7.84
N PRO A 249 7.13 -11.64 6.87
CA PRO A 249 6.02 -10.98 6.18
C PRO A 249 5.01 -12.03 5.70
N GLN A 250 3.71 -11.77 5.89
CA GLN A 250 2.65 -12.69 5.44
C GLN A 250 2.85 -13.00 3.96
N LEU A 251 3.31 -14.23 3.67
CA LEU A 251 3.55 -14.70 2.33
C LEU A 251 2.21 -15.14 1.73
N LEU A 252 2.04 -14.89 0.44
CA LEU A 252 0.94 -15.50 -0.32
C LEU A 252 0.96 -17.02 -0.17
N SER A 253 -0.24 -17.60 -0.17
CA SER A 253 -0.43 -19.03 -0.34
C SER A 253 0.22 -19.51 -1.64
N ILE A 254 0.53 -20.80 -1.73
CA ILE A 254 1.08 -21.39 -2.96
C ILE A 254 0.17 -21.13 -4.17
N ASN A 255 -1.14 -21.17 -3.97
CA ASN A 255 -2.13 -20.91 -5.00
C ASN A 255 -2.20 -19.42 -5.35
N GLY A 256 -2.11 -18.54 -4.36
CA GLY A 256 -1.99 -17.09 -4.55
C GLY A 256 -0.75 -16.70 -5.36
N ARG A 257 0.41 -17.30 -5.06
CA ARG A 257 1.66 -17.08 -5.82
C ARG A 257 1.50 -17.50 -7.28
N ASN A 258 1.01 -18.71 -7.52
CA ASN A 258 0.81 -19.24 -8.87
C ASN A 258 -0.21 -18.40 -9.68
N PHE A 259 -1.28 -17.95 -9.03
CA PHE A 259 -2.27 -17.06 -9.65
C PHE A 259 -1.64 -15.73 -10.06
N ILE A 260 -0.92 -15.08 -9.14
CA ILE A 260 -0.30 -13.77 -9.34
C ILE A 260 0.78 -13.83 -10.41
N GLU A 261 1.65 -14.84 -10.39
CA GLU A 261 2.72 -15.02 -11.37
C GLU A 261 2.16 -15.13 -12.79
N LYS A 262 1.18 -16.01 -13.01
CA LYS A 262 0.57 -16.21 -14.33
C LYS A 262 -0.19 -14.98 -14.82
N LEU A 263 -0.94 -14.31 -13.93
CA LEU A 263 -1.67 -13.10 -14.28
C LEU A 263 -0.71 -11.95 -14.60
N ARG A 264 0.41 -11.85 -13.88
CA ARG A 264 1.48 -10.88 -14.13
C ARG A 264 2.16 -11.13 -15.47
N ASP A 265 2.48 -12.38 -15.81
CA ASP A 265 3.07 -12.73 -17.10
C ASP A 265 2.11 -12.42 -18.27
N SER A 266 0.82 -12.68 -18.05
CA SER A 266 -0.23 -12.31 -19.01
C SER A 266 -0.33 -10.80 -19.18
N ALA A 267 -0.24 -10.02 -18.09
CA ALA A 267 -0.26 -8.57 -18.12
C ALA A 267 0.96 -7.99 -18.86
N HIS A 268 2.17 -8.49 -18.58
CA HIS A 268 3.38 -8.09 -19.30
C HIS A 268 3.31 -8.43 -20.79
N SER A 269 2.83 -9.63 -21.13
CA SER A 269 2.64 -10.05 -22.52
C SER A 269 1.62 -9.16 -23.23
N ALA A 270 0.49 -8.87 -22.60
CA ALA A 270 -0.53 -7.98 -23.14
C ALA A 270 0.01 -6.56 -23.34
N LEU A 271 0.77 -6.03 -22.38
CA LEU A 271 1.35 -4.69 -22.47
C LEU A 271 2.39 -4.58 -23.57
N TYR A 272 3.27 -5.57 -23.70
CA TYR A 272 4.27 -5.62 -24.76
C TYR A 272 3.61 -5.69 -26.15
N ASN A 273 2.55 -6.51 -26.29
CA ASN A 273 1.81 -6.67 -27.54
C ASN A 273 0.94 -5.46 -27.91
N HIS A 274 0.51 -4.66 -26.92
CA HIS A 274 -0.26 -3.43 -27.13
C HIS A 274 0.62 -2.22 -27.49
N SER A 275 1.80 -2.13 -26.88
CA SER A 275 2.81 -1.08 -27.10
C SER A 275 3.11 -0.69 -28.58
N PRO A 276 3.13 -1.60 -29.59
CA PRO A 276 3.41 -1.24 -30.99
C PRO A 276 2.28 -0.49 -31.72
N HIS A 277 1.07 -0.37 -31.17
CA HIS A 277 -0.07 0.18 -31.92
C HIS A 277 -0.10 1.73 -32.01
N LYS A 278 0.74 2.43 -31.23
CA LYS A 278 0.79 3.90 -31.20
C LYS A 278 1.91 4.50 -32.06
N SER A 279 2.86 3.68 -32.45
CA SER A 279 4.05 4.06 -33.21
C SER A 279 3.79 4.02 -34.71
N THR A 280 3.24 5.12 -35.22
CA THR A 280 3.16 5.48 -36.65
C THR A 280 2.39 4.51 -37.57
N SER A 281 1.57 5.12 -38.42
CA SER A 281 0.80 4.54 -39.53
C SER A 281 1.65 3.93 -40.66
N SER A 282 2.85 3.45 -40.37
CA SER A 282 3.70 2.70 -41.28
C SER A 282 3.59 1.21 -40.98
N SER A 283 3.22 0.44 -42.00
CA SER A 283 2.88 -0.99 -42.01
C SER A 283 4.02 -1.96 -41.66
N SER A 284 5.04 -1.56 -40.89
CA SER A 284 6.13 -2.41 -40.45
C SER A 284 6.18 -2.51 -38.93
N PHE A 285 5.80 -3.68 -38.41
CA PHE A 285 5.96 -4.06 -37.01
C PHE A 285 7.45 -4.02 -36.62
N SER A 286 7.87 -3.00 -35.87
CA SER A 286 9.23 -2.89 -35.33
C SER A 286 9.22 -3.36 -33.88
N SER A 287 9.69 -4.60 -33.65
CA SER A 287 9.83 -5.18 -32.30
C SER A 287 10.68 -4.30 -31.37
N SER A 288 11.61 -3.51 -31.94
CA SER A 288 12.44 -2.55 -31.21
C SER A 288 11.64 -1.40 -30.58
N GLU A 289 10.59 -0.91 -31.26
CA GLU A 289 9.81 0.22 -30.77
C GLU A 289 8.81 -0.20 -29.68
N ALA A 290 8.21 -1.38 -29.84
CA ALA A 290 7.41 -2.02 -28.80
C ALA A 290 8.23 -2.22 -27.51
N ALA A 291 9.45 -2.74 -27.64
CA ALA A 291 10.36 -2.94 -26.51
C ALA A 291 10.72 -1.61 -25.83
N LEU A 292 10.99 -0.55 -26.60
CA LEU A 292 11.29 0.77 -26.05
C LEU A 292 10.09 1.37 -25.30
N ARG A 293 8.88 1.26 -25.85
CA ARG A 293 7.65 1.75 -25.19
C ARG A 293 7.38 0.96 -23.91
N PHE A 294 7.44 -0.37 -23.98
CA PHE A 294 7.30 -1.25 -22.82
C PHE A 294 8.30 -0.90 -21.70
N ALA A 295 9.58 -0.74 -22.03
CA ALA A 295 10.61 -0.34 -21.07
C ALA A 295 10.33 1.04 -20.44
N LYS A 296 9.87 2.02 -21.24
CA LYS A 296 9.48 3.35 -20.73
C LYS A 296 8.31 3.28 -19.74
N LEU A 297 7.33 2.41 -19.99
CA LEU A 297 6.19 2.20 -19.09
C LEU A 297 6.64 1.58 -17.76
N LEU A 298 7.45 0.53 -17.80
CA LEU A 298 7.96 -0.11 -16.58
C LEU A 298 8.89 0.80 -15.76
N HIS A 299 9.53 1.78 -16.40
CA HIS A 299 10.36 2.78 -15.71
C HIS A 299 9.57 3.70 -14.77
N ILE A 300 8.24 3.69 -14.80
CA ILE A 300 7.41 4.37 -13.80
C ILE A 300 7.54 3.68 -12.43
N LEU A 301 7.68 2.36 -12.40
CA LEU A 301 7.57 1.55 -11.18
C LEU A 301 8.56 1.97 -10.08
N PRO A 302 9.88 2.15 -10.34
CA PRO A 302 10.82 2.53 -9.29
C PRO A 302 10.48 3.87 -8.62
N LYS A 303 10.02 4.85 -9.41
CA LYS A 303 9.61 6.16 -8.89
C LYS A 303 8.34 6.06 -8.06
N LEU A 304 7.38 5.27 -8.54
CA LEU A 304 6.14 5.02 -7.82
C LEU A 304 6.42 4.34 -6.46
N THR A 305 7.25 3.30 -6.45
CA THR A 305 7.64 2.58 -5.21
C THR A 305 8.25 3.51 -4.17
N LEU A 306 9.11 4.45 -4.58
CA LEU A 306 9.72 5.41 -3.65
C LEU A 306 8.67 6.33 -3.00
N ILE A 307 7.75 6.90 -3.78
CA ILE A 307 6.71 7.79 -3.25
C ILE A 307 5.70 6.99 -2.42
N SER A 308 5.39 5.75 -2.82
CA SER A 308 4.52 4.84 -2.06
C SER A 308 5.11 4.50 -0.70
N ARG A 309 6.43 4.27 -0.62
CA ARG A 309 7.10 4.05 0.67
C ARG A 309 6.95 5.27 1.57
N ASP A 310 7.18 6.47 1.05
CA ASP A 310 7.00 7.71 1.82
C ASP A 310 5.55 7.88 2.32
N LEU A 311 4.55 7.46 1.54
CA LEU A 311 3.15 7.45 1.95
C LEU A 311 2.89 6.46 3.09
N VAL A 312 3.40 5.23 2.98
CA VAL A 312 3.26 4.22 4.03
C VAL A 312 3.97 4.66 5.31
N GLU A 313 5.18 5.19 5.22
CA GLU A 313 5.94 5.72 6.36
C GLU A 313 5.17 6.86 7.05
N HIS A 314 4.59 7.78 6.27
CA HIS A 314 3.73 8.82 6.81
C HIS A 314 2.53 8.27 7.59
N ILE A 315 1.79 7.31 7.01
CA ILE A 315 0.65 6.69 7.68
C ILE A 315 1.08 6.03 9.00
N ARG A 316 2.20 5.30 8.99
CA ARG A 316 2.77 4.67 10.21
C ARG A 316 3.19 5.70 11.26
N MET A 317 3.79 6.82 10.84
CA MET A 317 4.17 7.90 11.74
C MET A 317 2.94 8.52 12.43
N VAL A 318 1.86 8.76 11.68
CA VAL A 318 0.60 9.30 12.23
C VAL A 318 0.03 8.36 13.29
N HIS A 319 0.08 7.04 13.08
CA HIS A 319 -0.38 6.08 14.07
C HIS A 319 0.54 5.94 15.29
N THR A 320 1.84 6.18 15.11
CA THR A 320 2.83 6.05 16.20
C THR A 320 2.68 7.17 17.21
N PHE A 321 2.45 8.39 16.73
CA PHE A 321 2.39 9.59 17.55
C PHE A 321 0.98 10.20 17.45
N PRO A 322 -0.06 9.52 17.96
CA PRO A 322 -1.40 10.08 17.97
C PRO A 322 -1.36 11.37 18.77
N SER A 323 -1.71 12.49 18.15
CA SER A 323 -1.72 13.75 18.88
C SER A 323 -2.94 13.75 19.80
N THR A 324 -2.77 14.21 21.05
CA THR A 324 -3.85 14.27 22.07
C THR A 324 -5.09 15.09 21.65
N ARG A 325 -5.00 15.82 20.53
CA ARG A 325 -6.08 16.60 19.91
C ARG A 325 -6.54 16.07 18.54
N SER A 326 -5.81 15.14 17.92
CA SER A 326 -6.13 14.64 16.57
C SER A 326 -6.35 13.13 16.59
N ARG A 327 -7.63 12.76 16.55
CA ARG A 327 -8.22 11.48 16.15
C ARG A 327 -7.72 10.20 16.85
N PRO A 328 -8.63 9.31 17.30
CA PRO A 328 -8.23 7.95 17.69
C PRO A 328 -7.53 7.25 16.52
N THR A 329 -6.58 6.36 16.83
CA THR A 329 -5.88 5.53 15.85
C THR A 329 -6.89 4.87 14.92
N ASP A 330 -6.70 5.03 13.60
CA ASP A 330 -7.54 4.38 12.60
C ASP A 330 -7.29 2.87 12.65
N PRO A 331 -8.25 2.05 13.10
CA PRO A 331 -8.00 0.63 13.32
C PRO A 331 -7.70 -0.11 12.01
N LEU A 332 -8.30 0.30 10.89
CA LEU A 332 -8.15 -0.37 9.61
C LEU A 332 -6.80 -0.06 8.97
N PHE A 333 -6.38 1.22 9.00
CA PHE A 333 -5.07 1.61 8.50
C PHE A 333 -3.93 1.18 9.43
N PHE A 334 -4.18 1.10 10.74
CA PHE A 334 -3.25 0.50 11.70
C PHE A 334 -3.10 -0.99 11.43
N ASP A 335 -4.19 -1.71 11.21
CA ASP A 335 -4.10 -3.11 10.82
C ASP A 335 -3.36 -3.26 9.48
N LEU A 336 -3.54 -2.35 8.52
CA LEU A 336 -2.89 -2.40 7.19
C LEU A 336 -1.39 -2.11 7.18
N PHE A 337 -0.90 -1.17 8.00
CA PHE A 337 0.51 -0.74 7.95
C PHE A 337 1.24 -0.78 9.29
N GLY A 338 0.54 -0.98 10.40
CA GLY A 338 1.07 -0.90 11.75
C GLY A 338 1.51 0.51 12.15
N ASP A 339 2.39 0.55 13.14
CA ASP A 339 3.16 1.72 13.56
C ASP A 339 4.64 1.58 13.15
N ILE A 340 5.50 2.55 13.47
CA ILE A 340 6.93 2.47 13.13
C ILE A 340 7.72 1.48 14.00
N PHE A 341 7.22 1.12 15.18
CA PHE A 341 7.92 0.28 16.16
C PHE A 341 7.62 -1.21 16.00
N GLN A 342 6.49 -1.54 15.38
CA GLN A 342 5.98 -2.89 15.19
C GLN A 342 5.50 -3.06 13.75
N PRO A 343 6.42 -3.17 12.78
CA PRO A 343 6.04 -3.35 11.37
C PRO A 343 5.12 -4.57 11.11
N ASN A 344 5.12 -5.60 11.99
CA ASN A 344 4.47 -6.90 11.72
C ASN A 344 3.85 -7.61 12.96
N LYS A 345 3.50 -6.92 14.07
CA LYS A 345 2.81 -7.61 15.17
C LYS A 345 1.30 -7.55 14.99
N GLN A 346 0.70 -8.71 14.74
CA GLN A 346 -0.73 -8.93 14.87
C GLN A 346 -1.19 -8.62 16.29
N ASN A 347 -2.37 -8.00 16.39
CA ASN A 347 -3.13 -7.79 17.61
C ASN A 347 -3.59 -9.13 18.20
N ASN A 348 -2.75 -9.75 19.02
CA ASN A 348 -3.27 -10.51 20.14
C ASN A 348 -3.33 -9.53 21.33
N ASN A 349 -4.57 -9.09 21.64
CA ASN A 349 -5.00 -8.20 22.73
C ASN A 349 -5.30 -6.75 22.33
N LEU A 350 -6.48 -6.51 21.74
CA LEU A 350 -7.26 -5.32 22.11
C LEU A 350 -7.69 -5.51 23.57
N THR A 351 -6.87 -5.06 24.51
CA THR A 351 -7.37 -4.71 25.84
C THR A 351 -7.52 -3.20 25.89
N LEU A 352 -8.73 -2.76 26.20
CA LEU A 352 -9.14 -1.37 26.35
C LEU A 352 -8.06 -0.54 27.05
N ILE A 353 -7.63 0.54 26.39
CA ILE A 353 -7.17 1.74 27.11
C ILE A 353 -8.19 2.84 26.78
N SER A 354 -9.37 2.73 27.40
CA SER A 354 -10.22 3.88 27.69
C SER A 354 -9.99 4.25 29.15
N SER A 355 -9.25 5.34 29.36
CA SER A 355 -9.28 6.27 30.50
C SER A 355 -9.71 5.75 31.88
N SER A 356 -8.77 5.71 32.82
CA SER A 356 -9.07 6.15 34.19
C SER A 356 -7.90 6.93 34.76
N SER A 357 -8.19 8.18 35.12
CA SER A 357 -7.40 8.97 36.05
C SER A 357 -7.27 8.20 37.36
N ASN A 358 -6.04 7.99 37.84
CA ASN A 358 -5.73 7.79 39.26
C ASN A 358 -4.26 8.20 39.47
N GLU A 359 -4.08 9.49 39.77
CA GLU A 359 -3.02 9.88 40.70
C GLU A 359 -3.30 9.15 42.02
N GLN A 360 -2.24 8.65 42.69
CA GLN A 360 -2.23 7.83 43.92
C GLN A 360 -2.16 6.31 43.73
N GLN A 361 -1.01 5.81 43.26
CA GLN A 361 -0.36 4.59 43.79
C GLN A 361 1.02 4.38 43.13
N LEU A 362 1.96 5.26 43.46
CA LEU A 362 3.40 5.04 43.23
C LEU A 362 4.15 5.53 44.46
N ASN A 363 3.90 4.87 45.60
CA ASN A 363 4.55 5.19 46.86
C ASN A 363 4.60 3.99 47.81
N GLU A 364 4.83 2.75 47.33
CA GLU A 364 5.08 1.60 48.24
C GLU A 364 6.14 0.58 47.78
N GLU A 365 6.97 0.84 46.77
CA GLU A 365 8.08 -0.06 46.39
C GLU A 365 9.48 0.56 46.53
N PHE A 366 9.67 1.46 47.50
CA PHE A 366 10.99 2.04 47.81
C PHE A 366 11.46 1.83 49.27
N ASN A 367 10.88 0.88 50.02
CA ASN A 367 11.25 0.63 51.42
C ASN A 367 11.76 -0.78 51.75
N ASN A 368 12.13 -1.59 50.76
CA ASN A 368 12.75 -2.89 51.03
C ASN A 368 13.97 -3.10 50.12
N PHE A 369 15.08 -2.41 50.40
CA PHE A 369 16.44 -2.92 50.14
C PHE A 369 17.50 -1.95 50.72
N GLU A 370 17.49 -1.76 52.04
CA GLU A 370 18.68 -1.30 52.78
C GLU A 370 19.15 -2.44 53.67
N GLY A 371 20.24 -3.09 53.27
CA GLY A 371 20.87 -4.17 54.02
C GLY A 371 22.09 -4.76 53.30
N ASN A 372 23.26 -4.28 53.69
CA ASN A 372 24.62 -4.82 53.45
C ASN A 372 25.38 -4.47 52.15
N ILE A 373 25.94 -3.28 52.23
CA ILE A 373 27.27 -2.81 51.82
C ILE A 373 28.40 -3.89 51.84
N ASN A 374 29.15 -4.09 50.74
CA ASN A 374 30.56 -3.65 50.52
C ASN A 374 31.36 -4.45 49.46
N HIS A 375 32.28 -3.72 48.79
CA HIS A 375 33.33 -4.12 47.82
C HIS A 375 32.81 -4.49 46.40
N GLN A 376 33.21 -3.84 45.30
CA GLN A 376 34.54 -3.40 44.88
C GLN A 376 34.47 -2.25 43.84
N LYS A 377 35.57 -1.50 43.79
CA LYS A 377 35.83 -0.28 43.02
C LYS A 377 35.92 -0.47 41.48
N GLN A 378 35.64 0.66 40.82
CA GLN A 378 36.27 1.23 39.61
C GLN A 378 35.61 1.06 38.22
N ASN A 379 35.31 2.25 37.67
CA ASN A 379 35.31 2.69 36.27
C ASN A 379 34.14 2.29 35.35
N ASN A 380 33.24 3.24 35.10
CA ASN A 380 33.14 3.94 33.81
C ASN A 380 32.21 5.17 33.93
N ASN A 381 32.81 6.34 34.14
CA ASN A 381 32.17 7.65 33.96
C ASN A 381 32.11 7.95 32.47
N PHE A 382 30.95 7.79 31.82
CA PHE A 382 30.72 8.42 30.51
C PHE A 382 29.26 8.80 30.18
N GLU A 383 28.28 8.62 31.09
CA GLU A 383 26.85 8.89 30.75
C GLU A 383 26.17 10.01 31.56
N LEU A 384 26.87 10.68 32.48
CA LEU A 384 26.25 11.72 33.31
C LEU A 384 26.40 13.16 32.77
N SER A 385 27.25 13.40 31.77
CA SER A 385 27.39 14.73 31.15
C SER A 385 26.26 15.05 30.17
N ASP A 386 25.73 14.06 29.46
CA ASP A 386 24.78 14.29 28.36
C ASP A 386 23.35 14.53 28.85
N LEU A 387 22.98 13.93 29.99
CA LEU A 387 21.70 14.19 30.66
C LEU A 387 21.62 15.60 31.26
N TYR A 388 22.74 16.15 31.74
CA TYR A 388 22.76 17.50 32.31
C TYR A 388 22.65 18.58 31.21
N VAL A 389 23.29 18.36 30.06
CA VAL A 389 23.24 19.28 28.90
C VAL A 389 21.83 19.31 28.28
N GLN A 390 21.15 18.17 28.18
CA GLN A 390 19.77 18.12 27.66
C GLN A 390 18.76 18.81 28.58
N GLN A 391 18.96 18.73 29.90
CA GLN A 391 18.06 19.38 30.86
C GLN A 391 18.28 20.90 30.91
N GLN A 392 19.52 21.36 30.67
CA GLN A 392 19.84 22.79 30.58
C GLN A 392 19.32 23.42 29.27
N PHE A 393 19.35 22.69 28.15
CA PHE A 393 18.78 23.14 26.87
C PHE A 393 17.24 23.29 26.92
N LYS A 394 16.58 22.38 27.64
CA LYS A 394 15.12 22.42 27.86
C LYS A 394 14.70 23.62 28.74
N ASN A 395 15.51 23.97 29.74
CA ASN A 395 15.27 25.13 30.60
C ASN A 395 15.55 26.47 29.90
N ASP A 396 16.53 26.52 29.00
CA ASP A 396 16.81 27.70 28.18
C ASP A 396 15.75 27.96 27.08
N LEU A 397 15.14 26.91 26.52
CA LEU A 397 14.03 27.07 25.57
C LEU A 397 12.79 27.66 26.24
N ILE A 398 12.49 27.24 27.47
CA ILE A 398 11.33 27.69 28.25
C ILE A 398 11.53 29.13 28.77
N SER A 399 12.77 29.54 29.06
CA SER A 399 13.08 30.92 29.47
C SER A 399 13.06 31.91 28.29
N LYS A 400 13.40 31.47 27.06
CA LYS A 400 13.26 32.27 25.83
C LYS A 400 11.79 32.47 25.40
N THR A 401 10.97 31.42 25.44
CA THR A 401 9.53 31.54 25.06
C THR A 401 8.73 32.40 26.05
N LYS A 402 9.14 32.48 27.33
CA LYS A 402 8.51 33.39 28.29
C LYS A 402 8.93 34.86 28.15
N ARG A 403 10.03 35.17 27.46
CA ARG A 403 10.44 36.56 27.17
C ARG A 403 9.87 37.11 25.87
N GLU A 404 9.56 36.27 24.88
CA GLU A 404 9.04 36.72 23.57
C GLU A 404 7.51 36.93 23.54
N VAL A 405 6.77 36.45 24.54
CA VAL A 405 5.30 36.65 24.63
C VAL A 405 4.92 37.97 25.32
N ASN A 406 5.88 38.75 25.85
CA ASN A 406 5.57 39.94 26.65
C ASN A 406 6.00 41.30 26.05
N THR A 407 6.36 41.34 24.76
CA THR A 407 6.62 42.61 24.05
C THR A 407 6.12 42.51 22.60
N ASN A 408 4.95 43.09 22.31
CA ASN A 408 4.59 43.79 21.04
C ASN A 408 3.08 43.78 20.73
N TRP A 409 2.24 44.27 21.65
CA TRP A 409 0.89 44.74 21.31
C TRP A 409 0.60 46.07 22.03
N TRP A 410 1.27 47.14 21.60
CA TRP A 410 0.78 48.53 21.62
C TRP A 410 1.53 49.31 20.51
N LEU A 411 0.76 50.01 19.65
CA LEU A 411 1.16 50.93 18.56
C LEU A 411 1.72 50.18 17.32
N LYS A 412 1.15 50.26 16.11
CA LYS A 412 0.46 51.34 15.40
C LYS A 412 -0.42 50.75 14.30
#